data_AF-A0A9P8LIK3-F1
#
_entry.id   AF-A0A9P8LIK3-F1
#
_cell.length_a   1.000
_cell.length_b   1.000
_cell.length_c   1.000
_cell.angle_alpha   90.00
_cell.angle_beta   90.00
_cell.angle_gamma   90.00
#
_symmetry.space_group_name_H-M   'P 1'
#
loop_
_entity.id
_entity.type
_entity.pdbx_description
1 polymer ?
#
loop_
_entity_poly.entity_id
_entity_poly.type
_entity_poly.pdbx_seq_one_letter_code
_entity_poly.pdbx_strand_id
1 'polypeptide(L)'
;MGRMPLCDRCHNLVHHHSGSPIQHPSIQSIRDTILESPYKFNHIYHVLDAADFPLSVIPSIHRLLSAAPQRSKNRRSRTGKFHKDKSISLSFIITRSDLLAPKKEQVDSLMPYLVRVLRDSLDSAGDDVRLGNVKCVSSKRGWWTKDIKEAIWNRSGGSWMVGKANVGKSNLFEAVFPKGRTEGARYTTTAERAELEEGSESGNMETRESLVEGSRQHVFDCMDRMNSGQHAKLNEGSLLPPAQPESTFPVMPVISPLPGTTASPIRHSYRNGRGELIDLPGLSRGNLSSFVRDECQAQLVMRRRIKPEQRVLKSGQSLLLGGLIRITPTNPELTFLAYAFVPFGEHVTSTEKAIGIQTQLRESGVDSIAKSGTGEKIASAGKFRLKWDVTRRRAGPITSPAAVGLKPEKLPYRILSTDILIEGCGWVEIVAQVRKMQNGQGVALGPGDDRVGSGPWSEVPDFEMRDTYPEVEVFSPEGRGIGARIPMNGWAIGVGRKKASIKRGRPRRSMKGAKKMEKMRSRAG
;
A
#
# COMPACT_ATOMS: atom_id res chain seq x y z
N MET A 1 -21.71 -19.40 -20.78
CA MET A 1 -21.31 -19.71 -19.40
C MET A 1 -22.09 -18.81 -18.45
N GLY A 2 -23.09 -19.34 -17.75
CA GLY A 2 -23.84 -18.58 -16.74
C GLY A 2 -22.94 -18.26 -15.55
N ARG A 3 -22.91 -16.99 -15.11
CA ARG A 3 -22.30 -16.64 -13.83
C ARG A 3 -23.05 -17.39 -12.72
N MET A 4 -22.32 -18.05 -11.83
CA MET A 4 -22.91 -18.62 -10.61
C MET A 4 -23.62 -17.50 -9.83
N PRO A 5 -24.79 -17.77 -9.22
CA PRO A 5 -25.50 -16.77 -8.45
C PRO A 5 -24.63 -16.30 -7.29
N LEU A 6 -24.40 -14.98 -7.23
CA LEU A 6 -23.79 -14.35 -6.06
C LEU A 6 -24.80 -14.37 -4.92
N CYS A 7 -24.35 -14.54 -3.68
CA CYS A 7 -25.24 -14.26 -2.55
C CYS A 7 -25.65 -12.77 -2.58
N ASP A 8 -26.80 -12.44 -1.98
CA ASP A 8 -27.35 -11.08 -1.96
C ASP A 8 -26.33 -10.03 -1.53
N ARG A 9 -25.47 -10.39 -0.56
CA ARG A 9 -24.42 -9.51 -0.08
C ARG A 9 -23.32 -9.26 -1.12
N CYS A 10 -22.80 -10.31 -1.76
CA CYS A 10 -21.82 -10.18 -2.82
C CYS A 10 -22.42 -9.43 -4.02
N HIS A 11 -23.68 -9.70 -4.34
CA HIS A 11 -24.44 -8.97 -5.35
C HIS A 11 -24.50 -7.47 -5.03
N ASN A 12 -24.87 -7.10 -3.79
CA ASN A 12 -24.94 -5.71 -3.33
C ASN A 12 -23.57 -5.01 -3.30
N LEU A 13 -22.52 -5.71 -2.88
CA LEU A 13 -21.16 -5.15 -2.89
C LEU A 13 -20.66 -4.86 -4.32
N VAL A 14 -20.98 -5.74 -5.27
CA VAL A 14 -20.54 -5.64 -6.67
C VAL A 14 -21.37 -4.62 -7.45
N HIS A 15 -22.70 -4.70 -7.35
CA HIS A 15 -23.62 -3.94 -8.20
C HIS A 15 -24.11 -2.64 -7.58
N HIS A 16 -24.26 -2.61 -6.25
CA HIS A 16 -24.86 -1.48 -5.54
C HIS A 16 -23.87 -0.73 -4.65
N HIS A 17 -22.62 -1.22 -4.53
CA HIS A 17 -21.62 -0.70 -3.61
C HIS A 17 -22.19 -0.43 -2.22
N SER A 18 -23.01 -1.37 -1.73
CA SER A 18 -23.70 -1.30 -0.45
C SER A 18 -23.56 -2.62 0.30
N GLY A 19 -23.46 -2.55 1.62
CA GLY A 19 -23.36 -3.73 2.47
C GLY A 19 -23.08 -3.39 3.93
N SER A 20 -23.62 -4.20 4.84
CA SER A 20 -23.33 -4.09 6.26
C SER A 20 -21.86 -4.46 6.54
N PRO A 21 -21.16 -3.70 7.41
CA PRO A 21 -19.83 -4.10 7.88
C PRO A 21 -19.87 -5.48 8.53
N ILE A 22 -18.90 -6.34 8.20
CA ILE A 22 -18.74 -7.61 8.93
C ILE A 22 -18.10 -7.34 10.28
N GLN A 23 -18.47 -8.12 11.28
CA GLN A 23 -17.61 -8.31 12.44
C GLN A 23 -16.25 -8.83 12.00
N HIS A 24 -15.21 -8.04 12.28
CA HIS A 24 -13.84 -8.43 12.02
C HIS A 24 -13.38 -9.43 13.09
N PRO A 25 -12.64 -10.49 12.71
CA PRO A 25 -12.13 -11.44 13.71
C PRO A 25 -11.09 -10.77 14.62
N SER A 26 -10.91 -11.34 15.80
CA SER A 26 -9.79 -10.99 16.66
C SER A 26 -8.49 -11.60 16.13
N ILE A 27 -7.36 -11.01 16.55
CA ILE A 27 -6.04 -11.55 16.20
C ILE A 27 -5.82 -12.97 16.76
N GLN A 28 -6.43 -13.26 17.90
CA GLN A 28 -6.37 -14.58 18.54
C GLN A 28 -7.15 -15.62 17.73
N SER A 29 -8.34 -15.28 17.23
CA SER A 29 -9.10 -16.15 16.32
C SER A 29 -8.32 -16.50 15.05
N ILE A 30 -7.62 -15.53 14.46
CA ILE A 30 -6.73 -15.79 13.31
C ILE A 30 -5.59 -16.74 13.68
N ARG A 31 -4.97 -16.55 14.85
CA ARG A 31 -3.91 -17.43 15.34
C ARG A 31 -4.41 -18.86 15.50
N ASP A 32 -5.57 -19.05 16.14
CA ASP A 32 -6.14 -20.37 16.40
C ASP A 32 -6.48 -21.07 15.09
N THR A 33 -7.03 -20.33 14.12
CA THR A 33 -7.29 -20.81 12.74
C THR A 33 -6.02 -21.31 12.05
N ILE A 34 -4.91 -20.58 12.16
CA ILE A 34 -3.62 -20.99 11.56
C ILE A 34 -3.03 -22.19 12.29
N LEU A 35 -3.21 -22.29 13.61
CA LEU A 35 -2.73 -23.42 14.40
C LEU A 35 -3.50 -24.71 14.12
N GLU A 36 -4.77 -24.63 13.72
CA GLU A 36 -5.59 -25.79 13.29
C GLU A 36 -5.17 -26.34 11.91
N SER A 37 -4.36 -25.61 11.13
CA SER A 37 -3.88 -26.02 9.81
C SER A 37 -3.43 -27.48 9.73
N PRO A 38 -3.87 -28.28 8.73
CA PRO A 38 -3.41 -29.65 8.57
C PRO A 38 -1.93 -29.74 8.10
N TYR A 39 -1.34 -28.63 7.65
CA TYR A 39 0.01 -28.64 7.09
C TYR A 39 1.10 -28.46 8.13
N LYS A 40 2.19 -29.21 7.95
CA LYS A 40 3.44 -29.07 8.73
C LYS A 40 4.17 -27.76 8.42
N PHE A 41 4.18 -27.35 7.15
CA PHE A 41 4.83 -26.12 6.69
C PHE A 41 3.76 -25.07 6.41
N ASN A 42 3.86 -23.94 7.09
CA ASN A 42 2.95 -22.81 6.93
C ASN A 42 3.76 -21.54 6.64
N HIS A 43 3.28 -20.76 5.69
CA HIS A 43 3.87 -19.47 5.36
C HIS A 43 2.80 -18.38 5.40
N ILE A 44 3.06 -17.34 6.19
CA ILE A 44 2.16 -16.20 6.34
C ILE A 44 2.69 -15.05 5.47
N TYR A 45 1.84 -14.57 4.57
CA TYR A 45 1.99 -13.31 3.87
C TYR A 45 1.22 -12.25 4.65
N HIS A 46 1.94 -11.40 5.39
CA HIS A 46 1.36 -10.23 6.03
C HIS A 46 1.23 -9.11 5.00
N VAL A 47 -0.01 -8.91 4.57
CA VAL A 47 -0.40 -7.95 3.54
C VAL A 47 -0.59 -6.58 4.19
N LEU A 48 0.21 -5.63 3.72
CA LEU A 48 0.25 -4.25 4.16
C LEU A 48 -0.15 -3.35 3.00
N ASP A 49 -0.64 -2.16 3.31
CA ASP A 49 -1.13 -1.22 2.33
C ASP A 49 -0.20 -0.03 2.18
N ALA A 50 0.28 0.24 0.97
CA ALA A 50 1.20 1.34 0.70
C ALA A 50 0.61 2.73 1.01
N ALA A 51 -0.71 2.91 0.90
CA ALA A 51 -1.33 4.23 1.05
C ALA A 51 -1.13 4.81 2.46
N ASP A 52 -1.27 4.00 3.50
CA ASP A 52 -1.17 4.42 4.91
C ASP A 52 -0.07 3.69 5.69
N PHE A 53 0.86 3.03 4.99
CA PHE A 53 1.99 2.34 5.60
C PHE A 53 2.78 3.25 6.56
N PRO A 54 3.10 2.84 7.80
CA PRO A 54 2.97 1.51 8.38
C PRO A 54 1.71 1.30 9.22
N LEU A 55 0.67 2.15 9.17
CA LEU A 55 -0.54 2.00 9.99
C LEU A 55 -1.27 0.67 9.73
N SER A 56 -1.10 0.08 8.55
CA SER A 56 -1.65 -1.23 8.22
C SER A 56 -0.91 -2.42 8.85
N VAL A 57 0.25 -2.19 9.49
CA VAL A 57 1.02 -3.21 10.21
C VAL A 57 0.24 -3.66 11.44
N ILE A 58 0.07 -4.97 11.57
CA ILE A 58 -0.47 -5.60 12.78
C ILE A 58 0.64 -5.71 13.82
N PRO A 59 0.56 -5.01 14.97
CA PRO A 59 1.58 -5.08 16.00
C PRO A 59 1.73 -6.49 16.55
N SER A 60 2.95 -6.87 16.96
CA SER A 60 3.24 -8.16 17.60
C SER A 60 2.83 -9.42 16.81
N ILE A 61 2.55 -9.32 15.51
CA ILE A 61 2.19 -10.47 14.66
C ILE A 61 3.24 -11.60 14.73
N HIS A 62 4.53 -11.23 14.86
CA HIS A 62 5.64 -12.17 15.05
C HIS A 62 5.54 -12.98 16.34
N ARG A 63 5.18 -12.31 17.45
CA ARG A 63 5.04 -12.93 18.77
C ARG A 63 3.81 -13.81 18.81
N LEU A 64 2.70 -13.31 18.27
CA LEU A 64 1.40 -13.97 18.31
C LEU A 64 1.36 -15.24 17.47
N LEU A 65 1.97 -15.24 16.29
CA LEU A 65 1.93 -16.41 15.43
C LEU A 65 2.99 -17.47 15.77
N SER A 66 3.81 -17.25 16.82
CA SER A 66 4.97 -18.11 17.15
C SER A 66 5.79 -18.45 15.90
N ALA A 67 5.74 -17.55 14.90
CA ALA A 67 6.47 -17.68 13.66
C ALA A 67 7.94 -17.74 14.06
N ALA A 68 8.71 -18.63 13.43
CA ALA A 68 10.13 -18.79 13.76
C ALA A 68 10.74 -17.39 13.95
N PRO A 69 11.43 -17.13 15.08
CA PRO A 69 11.95 -15.80 15.38
C PRO A 69 12.68 -15.32 14.14
N GLN A 70 12.31 -14.14 13.66
CA GLN A 70 12.90 -13.61 12.45
C GLN A 70 14.41 -13.55 12.66
N ARG A 71 15.16 -13.91 11.61
CA ARG A 71 16.59 -14.18 11.71
C ARG A 71 17.29 -13.01 12.42
N SER A 72 18.02 -13.30 13.49
CA SER A 72 18.79 -12.26 14.19
C SER A 72 19.84 -11.66 13.25
N LYS A 73 20.44 -10.52 13.61
CA LYS A 73 21.55 -9.95 12.82
C LYS A 73 22.74 -10.92 12.67
N ASN A 74 22.86 -11.93 13.53
CA ASN A 74 23.91 -12.94 13.48
C ASN A 74 23.79 -13.90 12.28
N ARG A 75 24.85 -14.01 11.46
CA ARG A 75 24.88 -14.87 10.26
C ARG A 75 24.73 -16.36 10.59
N ARG A 76 25.04 -16.81 11.82
CA ARG A 76 24.97 -18.22 12.24
C ARG A 76 23.63 -18.67 12.84
N SER A 77 22.61 -17.81 12.93
CA SER A 77 21.32 -18.19 13.50
C SER A 77 20.55 -19.20 12.62
N ARG A 78 20.01 -20.28 13.22
CA ARG A 78 19.25 -21.33 12.52
C ARG A 78 18.02 -20.76 11.80
N THR A 79 17.73 -21.29 10.61
CA THR A 79 16.71 -20.79 9.65
C THR A 79 15.25 -21.05 10.10
N GLY A 80 15.02 -21.84 11.13
CA GLY A 80 13.67 -22.09 11.65
C GLY A 80 13.69 -22.80 13.00
N LYS A 81 12.66 -22.54 13.82
CA LYS A 81 12.29 -23.36 14.97
C LYS A 81 10.96 -24.03 14.65
N PHE A 82 10.88 -25.33 14.87
CA PHE A 82 9.60 -26.03 14.87
C PHE A 82 8.89 -25.70 16.19
N HIS A 83 7.63 -25.31 16.11
CA HIS A 83 6.78 -25.14 17.28
C HIS A 83 5.62 -26.11 17.14
N LYS A 84 5.46 -27.01 18.12
CA LYS A 84 4.47 -28.10 18.08
C LYS A 84 4.46 -28.83 16.73
N ASP A 85 5.64 -29.25 16.27
CA ASP A 85 5.90 -29.92 14.99
C ASP A 85 5.59 -29.13 13.70
N LYS A 86 5.11 -27.88 13.79
CA LYS A 86 4.84 -27.02 12.64
C LYS A 86 5.94 -25.96 12.46
N SER A 87 6.28 -25.69 11.21
CA SER A 87 7.21 -24.64 10.82
C SER A 87 6.44 -23.47 10.21
N ILE A 88 6.43 -22.34 10.91
CA ILE A 88 5.74 -21.11 10.49
C ILE A 88 6.78 -20.08 10.07
N SER A 89 6.69 -19.64 8.82
CA SER A 89 7.53 -18.57 8.25
C SER A 89 6.66 -17.37 7.86
N LEU A 90 7.24 -16.17 7.83
CA LEU A 90 6.50 -14.92 7.61
C LEU A 90 7.20 -14.07 6.54
N SER A 91 6.43 -13.37 5.71
CA SER A 91 6.89 -12.36 4.75
C SER A 91 5.95 -11.18 4.73
N PHE A 92 6.50 -9.98 4.54
CA PHE A 92 5.73 -8.74 4.49
C PHE A 92 5.53 -8.31 3.05
N ILE A 93 4.28 -8.13 2.64
CA ILE A 93 3.90 -7.74 1.29
C ILE A 93 3.23 -6.38 1.33
N ILE A 94 3.92 -5.34 0.89
CA ILE A 94 3.36 -3.99 0.74
C ILE A 94 2.64 -3.94 -0.62
N THR A 95 1.31 -3.95 -0.60
CA THR A 95 0.45 -3.90 -1.80
C THR A 95 0.22 -2.47 -2.24
N ARG A 96 -0.41 -2.31 -3.42
CA ARG A 96 -0.75 -1.02 -4.03
C ARG A 96 0.46 -0.09 -4.15
N SER A 97 1.66 -0.64 -4.36
CA SER A 97 2.89 0.17 -4.43
C SER A 97 2.91 1.13 -5.63
N ASP A 98 2.02 0.94 -6.62
CA ASP A 98 1.78 1.89 -7.70
C ASP A 98 1.23 3.25 -7.25
N LEU A 99 0.74 3.35 -6.00
CA LEU A 99 0.35 4.61 -5.39
C LEU A 99 1.56 5.46 -4.96
N LEU A 100 2.70 4.84 -4.64
CA LEU A 100 3.88 5.54 -4.13
C LEU A 100 4.62 6.30 -5.24
N ALA A 101 4.87 5.61 -6.36
CA ALA A 101 5.61 6.18 -7.49
C ALA A 101 5.05 5.71 -8.84
N PRO A 102 5.20 6.52 -9.91
CA PRO A 102 4.63 6.18 -11.22
C PRO A 102 5.34 5.02 -11.92
N LYS A 103 6.60 4.72 -11.55
CA LYS A 103 7.42 3.66 -12.17
C LYS A 103 7.89 2.62 -11.16
N LYS A 104 8.05 1.39 -11.63
CA LYS A 104 8.50 0.24 -10.84
C LYS A 104 9.87 0.51 -10.20
N GLU A 105 10.82 1.05 -10.98
CA GLU A 105 12.20 1.30 -10.55
C GLU A 105 12.28 2.37 -9.44
N GLN A 106 11.34 3.33 -9.45
CA GLN A 106 11.26 4.33 -8.39
C GLN A 106 10.79 3.71 -7.08
N VAL A 107 9.85 2.77 -7.12
CA VAL A 107 9.43 2.02 -5.93
C VAL A 107 10.57 1.12 -5.43
N ASP A 108 11.32 0.47 -6.32
CA ASP A 108 12.52 -0.29 -5.93
C ASP A 108 13.52 0.59 -5.16
N SER A 109 13.74 1.83 -5.62
CA SER A 109 14.60 2.79 -4.91
C SER A 109 14.09 3.21 -3.54
N LEU A 110 12.80 3.03 -3.26
CA LEU A 110 12.18 3.32 -1.94
C LEU A 110 12.29 2.14 -0.98
N MET A 111 12.67 0.94 -1.42
CA MET A 111 12.75 -0.24 -0.54
C MET A 111 13.60 -0.01 0.72
N PRO A 112 14.79 0.64 0.68
CA PRO A 112 15.55 0.92 1.89
C PRO A 112 14.79 1.80 2.89
N TYR A 113 14.01 2.77 2.39
CA TYR A 113 13.16 3.63 3.20
C TYR A 113 11.98 2.84 3.80
N LEU A 114 11.28 2.03 2.99
CA LEU A 114 10.14 1.24 3.46
C LEU A 114 10.55 0.21 4.52
N VAL A 115 11.70 -0.44 4.34
CA VAL A 115 12.26 -1.37 5.32
C VAL A 115 12.63 -0.66 6.62
N ARG A 116 13.14 0.58 6.56
CA ARG A 116 13.41 1.38 7.75
C ARG A 116 12.11 1.73 8.49
N VAL A 117 11.11 2.26 7.79
CA VAL A 117 9.80 2.58 8.36
C VAL A 117 9.15 1.34 8.98
N LEU A 118 9.25 0.18 8.33
CA LEU A 118 8.75 -1.07 8.89
C LEU A 118 9.46 -1.42 10.19
N ARG A 119 10.80 -1.31 10.21
CA ARG A 119 11.62 -1.62 11.38
C ARG A 119 11.20 -0.75 12.57
N ASP A 120 11.09 0.55 12.35
CA ASP A 120 10.72 1.52 13.38
C ASP A 120 9.29 1.24 13.93
N SER A 121 8.40 0.64 13.12
CA SER A 121 7.03 0.27 13.53
C SER A 121 6.89 -1.08 14.24
N LEU A 122 7.93 -1.92 14.27
CA LEU A 122 7.89 -3.27 14.86
C LEU A 122 8.43 -3.34 16.30
N ASP A 123 8.54 -2.20 16.99
CA ASP A 123 9.05 -2.01 18.36
C ASP A 123 10.45 -2.61 18.60
N SER A 124 10.88 -2.76 19.87
CA SER A 124 12.19 -3.32 20.28
C SER A 124 12.52 -4.72 19.71
N ALA A 125 11.54 -5.40 19.11
CA ALA A 125 11.75 -6.65 18.38
C ALA A 125 12.29 -6.41 16.95
N GLY A 126 12.10 -5.24 16.35
CA GLY A 126 12.56 -4.90 15.00
C GLY A 126 14.08 -4.73 14.88
N ASP A 127 14.76 -4.33 15.95
CA ASP A 127 16.19 -4.01 15.92
C ASP A 127 17.11 -5.22 15.74
N ASP A 128 16.69 -6.39 16.20
CA ASP A 128 17.42 -7.64 15.99
C ASP A 128 16.94 -8.40 14.73
N VAL A 129 15.86 -7.95 14.08
CA VAL A 129 15.19 -8.72 13.02
C VAL A 129 15.68 -8.35 11.62
N ARG A 130 16.20 -9.35 10.88
CA ARG A 130 16.49 -9.22 9.45
C ARG A 130 15.20 -9.20 8.64
N LEU A 131 14.78 -8.00 8.22
CA LEU A 131 13.67 -7.75 7.30
C LEU A 131 14.04 -8.00 5.81
N GLY A 132 14.69 -9.13 5.51
CA GLY A 132 15.03 -9.53 4.13
C GLY A 132 13.84 -10.09 3.33
N ASN A 133 12.68 -10.17 3.97
CA ASN A 133 11.43 -10.78 3.50
C ASN A 133 10.34 -9.74 3.20
N VAL A 134 10.71 -8.48 2.97
CA VAL A 134 9.81 -7.40 2.61
C VAL A 134 9.77 -7.26 1.08
N LYS A 135 8.58 -7.28 0.48
CA LYS A 135 8.38 -7.08 -0.96
C LYS A 135 7.29 -6.04 -1.21
N CYS A 136 7.51 -5.19 -2.21
CA CYS A 136 6.47 -4.34 -2.78
C CYS A 136 5.74 -5.07 -3.91
N VAL A 137 4.45 -4.83 -4.07
CA VAL A 137 3.60 -5.47 -5.08
C VAL A 137 2.52 -4.50 -5.57
N SER A 138 2.24 -4.54 -6.86
CA SER A 138 1.03 -3.96 -7.42
C SER A 138 0.25 -5.00 -8.20
N SER A 139 -0.86 -5.49 -7.65
CA SER A 139 -1.78 -6.39 -8.37
C SER A 139 -2.35 -5.72 -9.63
N LYS A 140 -2.60 -4.40 -9.56
CA LYS A 140 -3.15 -3.61 -10.67
C LYS A 140 -2.18 -3.47 -11.85
N ARG A 141 -0.89 -3.31 -11.56
CA ARG A 141 0.16 -3.16 -12.60
C ARG A 141 0.91 -4.46 -12.89
N GLY A 142 0.62 -5.54 -12.16
CA GLY A 142 1.36 -6.80 -12.24
C GLY A 142 2.82 -6.70 -11.76
N TRP A 143 3.17 -5.71 -10.94
CA TRP A 143 4.54 -5.53 -10.47
C TRP A 143 4.89 -6.53 -9.36
N TRP A 144 5.96 -7.31 -9.56
CA TRP A 144 6.48 -8.36 -8.66
C TRP A 144 5.50 -9.48 -8.29
N THR A 145 4.32 -9.55 -8.93
CA THR A 145 3.33 -10.61 -8.68
C THR A 145 3.80 -11.97 -9.17
N LYS A 146 4.60 -12.01 -10.25
CA LYS A 146 5.18 -13.24 -10.81
C LYS A 146 6.09 -13.95 -9.82
N ASP A 147 7.02 -13.23 -9.20
CA ASP A 147 7.97 -13.79 -8.23
C ASP A 147 7.24 -14.39 -7.01
N ILE A 148 6.11 -13.80 -6.61
CA ILE A 148 5.29 -14.32 -5.51
C ILE A 148 4.49 -15.53 -5.96
N LYS A 149 3.90 -15.49 -7.16
CA LYS A 149 3.21 -16.64 -7.76
C LYS A 149 4.12 -17.86 -7.86
N GLU A 150 5.36 -17.68 -8.28
CA GLU A 150 6.38 -18.74 -8.34
C GLU A 150 6.79 -19.22 -6.94
N ALA A 151 6.97 -18.30 -5.99
CA ALA A 151 7.28 -18.66 -4.61
C ALA A 151 6.14 -19.46 -3.95
N ILE A 152 4.87 -19.14 -4.25
CA ILE A 152 3.70 -19.90 -3.78
C ILE A 152 3.68 -21.27 -4.44
N TRP A 153 3.82 -21.35 -5.77
CA TRP A 153 3.81 -22.61 -6.51
C TRP A 153 4.89 -23.61 -6.05
N ASN A 154 6.11 -23.10 -5.79
CA ASN A 154 7.23 -23.94 -5.38
C ASN A 154 7.14 -24.41 -3.92
N ARG A 155 6.29 -23.77 -3.11
CA ARG A 155 6.06 -24.17 -1.72
C ARG A 155 5.03 -25.29 -1.65
N SER A 156 5.29 -26.25 -0.77
CA SER A 156 4.29 -27.21 -0.29
C SER A 156 3.76 -26.75 1.06
N GLY A 157 2.48 -26.98 1.33
CA GLY A 157 1.81 -26.62 2.59
C GLY A 157 0.91 -25.38 2.49
N GLY A 158 0.57 -24.83 3.66
CA GLY A 158 -0.40 -23.73 3.78
C GLY A 158 0.23 -22.35 3.59
N SER A 159 -0.25 -21.60 2.61
CA SER A 159 0.08 -20.19 2.38
C SER A 159 -1.08 -19.30 2.83
N TRP A 160 -0.86 -18.48 3.85
CA TRP A 160 -1.89 -17.72 4.54
C TRP A 160 -1.76 -16.23 4.24
N MET A 161 -2.82 -15.59 3.74
CA MET A 161 -2.86 -14.12 3.60
C MET A 161 -3.51 -13.50 4.84
N VAL A 162 -2.75 -12.70 5.58
CA VAL A 162 -3.19 -12.03 6.81
C VAL A 162 -2.99 -10.53 6.65
N GLY A 163 -3.97 -9.73 7.09
CA GLY A 163 -3.85 -8.27 7.03
C GLY A 163 -5.12 -7.58 7.53
N LYS A 164 -5.04 -6.28 7.76
CA LYS A 164 -6.20 -5.44 8.06
C LYS A 164 -7.19 -5.41 6.89
N ALA A 165 -8.43 -4.97 7.12
CA ALA A 165 -9.43 -4.78 6.07
C ALA A 165 -8.93 -3.79 5.00
N ASN A 166 -9.35 -3.97 3.74
CA ASN A 166 -9.02 -3.06 2.63
C ASN A 166 -7.53 -2.87 2.29
N VAL A 167 -6.62 -3.71 2.81
CA VAL A 167 -5.20 -3.68 2.43
C VAL A 167 -4.91 -4.36 1.07
N GLY A 168 -5.96 -4.80 0.36
CA GLY A 168 -5.82 -5.42 -0.97
C GLY A 168 -5.47 -6.91 -0.95
N LYS A 169 -5.79 -7.65 0.12
CA LYS A 169 -5.52 -9.11 0.21
C LYS A 169 -6.20 -9.89 -0.91
N SER A 170 -7.50 -9.68 -1.13
CA SER A 170 -8.27 -10.42 -2.15
C SER A 170 -7.79 -10.09 -3.58
N ASN A 171 -7.39 -8.83 -3.86
CA ASN A 171 -6.76 -8.45 -5.13
C ASN A 171 -5.39 -9.11 -5.30
N LEU A 172 -4.61 -9.23 -4.23
CA LEU A 172 -3.32 -9.93 -4.26
C LEU A 172 -3.55 -11.42 -4.49
N PHE A 173 -4.49 -12.03 -3.76
CA PHE A 173 -4.89 -13.43 -3.89
C PHE A 173 -5.21 -13.76 -5.34
N GLU A 174 -6.04 -12.95 -5.99
CA GLU A 174 -6.36 -13.16 -7.40
C GLU A 174 -5.15 -13.10 -8.32
N ALA A 175 -4.27 -12.13 -8.09
CA ALA A 175 -3.11 -11.89 -8.95
C ALA A 175 -2.01 -12.95 -8.81
N VAL A 176 -1.86 -13.56 -7.62
CA VAL A 176 -0.77 -14.50 -7.33
C VAL A 176 -1.18 -15.97 -7.36
N PHE A 177 -2.48 -16.27 -7.40
CA PHE A 177 -2.93 -17.66 -7.47
C PHE A 177 -2.45 -18.34 -8.77
N PRO A 178 -1.88 -19.57 -8.72
CA PRO A 178 -1.34 -20.31 -9.86
C PRO A 178 -2.42 -20.91 -10.78
N LYS A 179 -3.25 -20.06 -11.41
CA LYS A 179 -4.24 -20.49 -12.43
C LYS A 179 -3.56 -21.20 -13.59
N GLY A 180 -4.20 -22.25 -14.13
CA GLY A 180 -3.82 -22.88 -15.41
C GLY A 180 -2.57 -23.76 -15.40
N ARG A 181 -2.02 -24.15 -14.23
CA ARG A 181 -0.79 -24.95 -14.13
C ARG A 181 -1.00 -26.42 -13.78
N THR A 182 -2.24 -26.88 -13.72
CA THR A 182 -2.58 -28.28 -13.46
C THR A 182 -2.14 -29.14 -14.66
N GLU A 183 -1.27 -30.13 -14.41
CA GLU A 183 -0.85 -31.08 -15.45
C GLU A 183 -2.08 -31.81 -15.99
N GLY A 184 -2.39 -31.63 -17.28
CA GLY A 184 -3.55 -32.23 -17.95
C GLY A 184 -4.38 -31.30 -18.83
N ALA A 185 -4.24 -29.97 -18.69
CA ALA A 185 -4.90 -29.03 -19.60
C ALA A 185 -4.09 -28.84 -20.89
N ARG A 186 -4.13 -29.82 -21.80
CA ARG A 186 -3.83 -29.57 -23.21
C ARG A 186 -4.92 -28.64 -23.74
N TYR A 187 -4.59 -27.38 -23.92
CA TYR A 187 -5.43 -26.48 -24.69
C TYR A 187 -5.23 -26.84 -26.16
N THR A 188 -6.21 -27.46 -26.80
CA THR A 188 -6.30 -27.40 -28.26
C THR A 188 -6.50 -25.93 -28.61
N THR A 189 -5.51 -25.35 -29.27
CA THR A 189 -5.63 -23.99 -29.78
C THR A 189 -6.74 -23.95 -30.83
N THR A 190 -7.38 -22.79 -31.01
CA THR A 190 -8.37 -22.60 -32.09
C THR A 190 -7.77 -22.85 -33.48
N ALA A 191 -6.44 -22.80 -33.63
CA ALA A 191 -5.73 -23.19 -34.84
C ALA A 191 -5.75 -24.71 -35.09
N GLU A 192 -5.50 -25.52 -34.06
CA GLU A 192 -5.55 -27.00 -34.17
C GLU A 192 -6.97 -27.53 -34.39
N ARG A 193 -8.02 -26.78 -34.01
CA ARG A 193 -9.42 -27.12 -34.33
C ARG A 193 -9.76 -26.89 -35.81
N ALA A 194 -9.20 -25.86 -36.44
CA ALA A 194 -9.43 -25.59 -37.85
C ALA A 194 -8.75 -26.66 -38.73
N GLU A 195 -7.55 -27.11 -38.35
CA GLU A 195 -6.82 -28.17 -39.07
C GLU A 195 -7.48 -29.56 -38.96
N LEU A 196 -8.23 -29.82 -37.88
CA LEU A 196 -8.99 -31.06 -37.69
C LEU A 196 -10.35 -31.06 -38.40
N GLU A 197 -10.93 -29.88 -38.67
CA GLU A 197 -12.22 -29.75 -39.38
C GLU A 197 -12.07 -29.85 -40.91
N GLU A 198 -10.92 -29.47 -41.47
CA GLU A 198 -10.65 -29.61 -42.92
C GLU A 198 -10.30 -31.04 -43.36
N GLY A 199 -10.01 -31.95 -42.42
CA GLY A 199 -9.57 -33.32 -42.70
C GLY A 199 -10.65 -34.41 -42.74
N SER A 200 -11.93 -34.08 -42.49
CA SER A 200 -12.96 -35.10 -42.27
C SER A 200 -14.26 -34.89 -43.07
N GLU A 201 -14.17 -34.75 -44.39
CA GLU A 201 -15.33 -34.80 -45.31
C GLU A 201 -15.52 -36.16 -46.00
N SER A 202 -14.99 -37.26 -45.47
CA SER A 202 -15.24 -38.59 -46.05
C SER A 202 -15.24 -39.69 -44.98
N GLY A 203 -16.43 -40.12 -44.54
CA GLY A 203 -16.58 -41.34 -43.73
C GLY A 203 -17.88 -41.46 -42.93
N ASN A 204 -18.83 -42.25 -43.47
CA ASN A 204 -20.02 -42.94 -42.93
C ASN A 204 -20.72 -42.51 -41.62
N MET A 205 -22.07 -42.51 -41.73
CA MET A 205 -23.06 -41.97 -40.80
C MET A 205 -23.46 -42.90 -39.63
N GLU A 206 -22.99 -44.15 -39.55
CA GLU A 206 -23.45 -45.12 -38.54
C GLU A 206 -22.64 -45.15 -37.22
N THR A 207 -21.50 -44.45 -37.14
CA THR A 207 -20.65 -44.44 -35.92
C THR A 207 -20.95 -43.28 -34.95
N ARG A 208 -22.00 -42.49 -35.22
CA ARG A 208 -22.32 -41.27 -34.45
C ARG A 208 -23.30 -41.48 -33.28
N GLU A 209 -24.14 -42.51 -33.29
CA GLU A 209 -25.08 -42.76 -32.18
C GLU A 209 -24.42 -43.39 -30.96
N SER A 210 -23.47 -44.31 -31.15
CA SER A 210 -22.80 -45.02 -30.03
C SER A 210 -21.83 -44.17 -29.20
N LEU A 211 -21.37 -43.02 -29.70
CA LEU A 211 -20.51 -42.07 -28.96
C LEU A 211 -21.28 -41.02 -28.14
N VAL A 212 -22.56 -40.79 -28.48
CA VAL A 212 -23.41 -39.81 -27.77
C VAL A 212 -24.08 -40.44 -26.54
N GLU A 213 -24.44 -41.73 -26.59
CA GLU A 213 -24.94 -42.48 -25.42
C GLU A 213 -23.86 -42.57 -24.33
N GLY A 214 -22.61 -42.90 -24.68
CA GLY A 214 -21.50 -43.02 -23.72
C GLY A 214 -21.15 -41.69 -23.02
N SER A 215 -21.37 -40.56 -23.70
CA SER A 215 -21.14 -39.22 -23.14
C SER A 215 -22.26 -38.78 -22.19
N ARG A 216 -23.50 -39.22 -22.43
CA ARG A 216 -24.63 -38.98 -21.51
C ARG A 216 -24.55 -39.85 -20.27
N GLN A 217 -24.15 -41.13 -20.40
CA GLN A 217 -23.89 -41.99 -19.26
C GLN A 217 -22.78 -41.41 -18.36
N HIS A 218 -21.71 -40.84 -18.93
CA HIS A 218 -20.60 -40.28 -18.14
C HIS A 218 -20.94 -38.96 -17.41
N VAL A 219 -21.91 -38.18 -17.92
CA VAL A 219 -22.42 -36.98 -17.22
C VAL A 219 -23.40 -37.37 -16.11
N PHE A 220 -24.23 -38.39 -16.33
CA PHE A 220 -25.15 -38.91 -15.31
C PHE A 220 -24.40 -39.64 -14.18
N ASP A 221 -23.40 -40.47 -14.51
CA ASP A 221 -22.58 -41.21 -13.53
C ASP A 221 -21.67 -40.26 -12.71
N CYS A 222 -21.30 -39.10 -13.27
CA CYS A 222 -20.60 -38.04 -12.53
C CYS A 222 -21.51 -37.30 -11.54
N MET A 223 -22.82 -37.21 -11.82
CA MET A 223 -23.79 -36.58 -10.92
C MET A 223 -24.21 -37.52 -9.78
N ASP A 224 -24.33 -38.83 -10.02
CA ASP A 224 -24.58 -39.83 -8.96
C ASP A 224 -23.35 -40.09 -8.07
N ARG A 225 -22.13 -39.96 -8.62
CA ARG A 225 -20.89 -39.96 -7.81
C ARG A 225 -20.68 -38.71 -6.97
N MET A 226 -21.29 -37.58 -7.33
CA MET A 226 -21.31 -36.37 -6.49
C MET A 226 -22.27 -36.49 -5.30
N ASN A 227 -23.29 -37.36 -5.38
CA ASN A 227 -24.25 -37.61 -4.30
C ASN A 227 -23.84 -38.75 -3.34
N SER A 228 -22.82 -39.54 -3.70
CA SER A 228 -22.28 -40.64 -2.87
C SER A 228 -20.93 -40.33 -2.23
N GLY A 229 -20.47 -39.07 -2.33
CA GLY A 229 -19.33 -38.57 -1.57
C GLY A 229 -19.67 -38.53 -0.09
N GLN A 230 -19.07 -39.46 0.67
CA GLN A 230 -19.01 -39.43 2.13
C GLN A 230 -18.99 -37.98 2.62
N HIS A 231 -20.08 -37.53 3.24
CA HIS A 231 -20.09 -36.32 4.04
C HIS A 231 -18.93 -36.48 5.03
N ALA A 232 -17.79 -35.82 4.74
CA ALA A 232 -16.73 -35.64 5.71
C ALA A 232 -17.43 -35.04 6.93
N LYS A 233 -17.55 -35.83 8.01
CA LYS A 233 -18.23 -35.43 9.24
C LYS A 233 -17.85 -33.99 9.52
N LEU A 234 -18.82 -33.08 9.39
CA LEU A 234 -18.64 -31.70 9.77
C LEU A 234 -18.36 -31.74 11.27
N ASN A 235 -17.08 -31.64 11.65
CA ASN A 235 -16.74 -31.40 13.03
C ASN A 235 -17.29 -30.00 13.34
N GLU A 236 -18.39 -29.93 14.08
CA GLU A 236 -19.10 -28.69 14.46
C GLU A 236 -18.22 -27.67 15.22
N GLY A 237 -16.96 -28.02 15.52
CA GLY A 237 -15.94 -27.14 16.12
C GLY A 237 -14.73 -26.78 15.25
N SER A 238 -14.70 -27.11 13.95
CA SER A 238 -13.54 -26.75 13.09
C SER A 238 -13.60 -25.29 12.64
N LEU A 239 -12.52 -24.52 12.86
CA LEU A 239 -12.45 -23.11 12.47
C LEU A 239 -12.22 -22.93 10.96
N LEU A 240 -11.82 -23.99 10.25
CA LEU A 240 -11.56 -23.98 8.81
C LEU A 240 -12.71 -24.62 8.05
N PRO A 241 -13.27 -23.94 7.02
CA PRO A 241 -14.22 -24.59 6.13
C PRO A 241 -13.54 -25.74 5.38
N PRO A 242 -14.29 -26.75 4.89
CA PRO A 242 -13.72 -27.86 4.14
C PRO A 242 -12.95 -27.34 2.91
N ALA A 243 -11.83 -28.00 2.59
CA ALA A 243 -11.02 -27.62 1.44
C ALA A 243 -11.84 -27.81 0.15
N GLN A 244 -11.84 -26.79 -0.72
CA GLN A 244 -12.52 -26.91 -2.01
C GLN A 244 -11.77 -27.87 -2.94
N PRO A 245 -12.48 -28.60 -3.82
CA PRO A 245 -11.85 -29.46 -4.81
C PRO A 245 -10.95 -28.62 -5.72
N GLU A 246 -9.80 -29.18 -6.11
CA GLU A 246 -8.84 -28.49 -6.97
C GLU A 246 -9.45 -28.24 -8.35
N SER A 247 -9.40 -26.99 -8.80
CA SER A 247 -9.85 -26.56 -10.12
C SER A 247 -8.78 -25.73 -10.78
N THR A 248 -8.61 -25.89 -12.09
CA THR A 248 -7.67 -25.12 -12.91
C THR A 248 -7.99 -23.62 -12.89
N PHE A 249 -9.28 -23.27 -12.76
CA PHE A 249 -9.79 -21.91 -12.64
C PHE A 249 -10.83 -21.86 -11.52
N PRO A 250 -10.40 -21.73 -10.26
CA PRO A 250 -11.34 -21.58 -9.16
C PRO A 250 -12.08 -20.23 -9.26
N VAL A 251 -13.27 -20.20 -8.67
CA VAL A 251 -14.02 -18.95 -8.48
C VAL A 251 -13.26 -18.09 -7.48
N MET A 252 -12.86 -16.89 -7.90
CA MET A 252 -12.04 -15.99 -7.08
C MET A 252 -12.91 -15.15 -6.13
N PRO A 253 -12.37 -14.71 -4.98
CA PRO A 253 -13.09 -13.85 -4.06
C PRO A 253 -13.53 -12.53 -4.70
N VAL A 254 -14.68 -12.03 -4.25
CA VAL A 254 -15.19 -10.71 -4.65
C VAL A 254 -14.27 -9.60 -4.14
N ILE A 255 -13.94 -8.67 -5.02
CA ILE A 255 -13.10 -7.50 -4.73
C ILE A 255 -14.00 -6.26 -4.64
N SER A 256 -13.99 -5.60 -3.49
CA SER A 256 -14.73 -4.34 -3.24
C SER A 256 -13.85 -3.37 -2.45
N PRO A 257 -14.00 -2.04 -2.65
CA PRO A 257 -13.38 -1.03 -1.80
C PRO A 257 -14.03 -0.94 -0.41
N LEU A 258 -15.23 -1.50 -0.22
CA LEU A 258 -15.89 -1.52 1.08
C LEU A 258 -15.26 -2.58 1.99
N PRO A 259 -15.13 -2.27 3.30
CA PRO A 259 -14.56 -3.20 4.26
C PRO A 259 -15.37 -4.50 4.36
N GLY A 260 -14.65 -5.60 4.60
CA GLY A 260 -15.27 -6.90 4.83
C GLY A 260 -15.67 -7.63 3.54
N THR A 261 -14.83 -7.68 2.52
CA THR A 261 -15.05 -8.55 1.35
C THR A 261 -15.03 -10.03 1.69
N THR A 262 -14.20 -10.42 2.66
CA THR A 262 -13.98 -11.82 3.07
C THR A 262 -14.57 -12.03 4.46
N ALA A 263 -15.68 -12.78 4.55
CA ALA A 263 -16.37 -13.09 5.81
C ALA A 263 -15.85 -14.35 6.50
N SER A 264 -15.44 -15.33 5.70
CA SER A 264 -14.93 -16.62 6.16
C SER A 264 -13.64 -16.95 5.38
N PRO A 265 -12.74 -17.78 5.92
CA PRO A 265 -11.53 -18.19 5.22
C PRO A 265 -11.84 -18.80 3.84
N ILE A 266 -11.20 -18.30 2.79
CA ILE A 266 -11.33 -18.83 1.42
C ILE A 266 -10.10 -19.66 1.10
N ARG A 267 -10.32 -20.92 0.74
CA ARG A 267 -9.29 -21.96 0.61
C ARG A 267 -9.22 -22.47 -0.82
N HIS A 268 -8.07 -22.32 -1.48
CA HIS A 268 -7.83 -22.90 -2.79
C HIS A 268 -6.57 -23.76 -2.80
N SER A 269 -6.78 -25.06 -2.99
CA SER A 269 -5.73 -26.06 -3.16
C SER A 269 -5.10 -26.00 -4.55
N TYR A 270 -3.84 -26.38 -4.64
CA TYR A 270 -3.11 -26.53 -5.90
C TYR A 270 -2.10 -27.68 -5.80
N ARG A 271 -1.67 -28.19 -6.96
CA ARG A 271 -0.64 -29.23 -7.10
C ARG A 271 -1.07 -30.53 -6.43
N ASN A 272 -2.27 -31.01 -6.77
CA ASN A 272 -2.88 -32.23 -6.23
C ASN A 272 -2.95 -32.20 -4.70
N GLY A 273 -3.40 -31.07 -4.14
CA GLY A 273 -3.50 -30.87 -2.69
C GLY A 273 -2.16 -30.76 -1.93
N ARG A 274 -1.02 -30.69 -2.60
CA ARG A 274 0.29 -30.51 -1.94
C ARG A 274 0.50 -29.09 -1.40
N GLY A 275 -0.24 -28.12 -1.91
CA GLY A 275 -0.20 -26.73 -1.46
C GLY A 275 -1.60 -26.13 -1.39
N GLU A 276 -1.76 -25.16 -0.50
CA GLU A 276 -3.02 -24.44 -0.34
C GLU A 276 -2.75 -22.94 -0.16
N LEU A 277 -3.56 -22.09 -0.81
CA LEU A 277 -3.55 -20.65 -0.62
C LEU A 277 -4.86 -20.24 0.06
N ILE A 278 -4.74 -19.52 1.18
CA ILE A 278 -5.85 -19.23 2.08
C ILE A 278 -5.95 -17.71 2.27
N ASP A 279 -7.07 -17.10 1.88
CA ASP A 279 -7.41 -15.70 2.21
C ASP A 279 -8.21 -15.67 3.51
N LEU A 280 -7.66 -15.06 4.55
CA LEU A 280 -8.34 -14.92 5.82
C LEU A 280 -9.21 -13.64 5.85
N PRO A 281 -10.28 -13.60 6.66
CA PRO A 281 -11.02 -12.38 6.90
C PRO A 281 -10.09 -11.26 7.40
N GLY A 282 -10.29 -10.04 6.90
CA GLY A 282 -9.45 -8.91 7.27
C GLY A 282 -9.71 -8.48 8.72
N LEU A 283 -8.64 -8.15 9.47
CA LEU A 283 -8.77 -7.56 10.80
C LEU A 283 -9.38 -6.16 10.74
N SER A 284 -9.91 -5.68 11.88
CA SER A 284 -10.44 -4.32 11.99
C SER A 284 -9.39 -3.26 11.60
N ARG A 285 -9.84 -2.22 10.89
CA ARG A 285 -9.01 -1.14 10.37
C ARG A 285 -9.66 0.21 10.56
N GLY A 286 -9.35 0.85 11.68
CA GLY A 286 -9.93 2.14 12.06
C GLY A 286 -11.46 2.14 12.04
N ASN A 287 -12.04 3.26 12.42
CA ASN A 287 -13.50 3.46 12.34
C ASN A 287 -13.85 4.64 11.43
N LEU A 288 -12.92 5.16 10.62
CA LEU A 288 -13.14 6.39 9.86
C LEU A 288 -14.33 6.29 8.90
N SER A 289 -14.58 5.11 8.33
CA SER A 289 -15.71 4.88 7.43
C SER A 289 -17.09 5.06 8.09
N SER A 290 -17.23 4.88 9.41
CA SER A 290 -18.52 5.05 10.10
C SER A 290 -18.92 6.52 10.25
N PHE A 291 -17.96 7.44 10.13
CA PHE A 291 -18.16 8.89 10.21
C PHE A 291 -18.35 9.54 8.84
N VAL A 292 -18.35 8.75 7.77
CA VAL A 292 -18.45 9.21 6.38
C VAL A 292 -19.81 8.81 5.83
N ARG A 293 -20.42 9.68 5.02
CA ARG A 293 -21.67 9.37 4.34
C ARG A 293 -21.50 8.10 3.51
N ASP A 294 -22.52 7.24 3.50
CA ASP A 294 -22.45 5.92 2.88
C ASP A 294 -22.04 5.99 1.39
N GLU A 295 -22.59 6.97 0.67
CA GLU A 295 -22.26 7.28 -0.74
C GLU A 295 -20.79 7.68 -0.96
N CYS A 296 -20.15 8.28 0.06
CA CYS A 296 -18.78 8.77 -0.01
C CYS A 296 -17.75 7.78 0.55
N GLN A 297 -18.14 6.67 1.18
CA GLN A 297 -17.20 5.72 1.79
C GLN A 297 -16.19 5.16 0.78
N ALA A 298 -16.63 4.91 -0.45
CA ALA A 298 -15.76 4.44 -1.53
C ALA A 298 -14.67 5.46 -1.93
N GLN A 299 -14.85 6.75 -1.61
CA GLN A 299 -13.89 7.81 -1.87
C GLN A 299 -12.72 7.78 -0.87
N LEU A 300 -12.88 7.18 0.32
CA LEU A 300 -11.79 7.06 1.28
C LEU A 300 -10.62 6.23 0.75
N VAL A 301 -10.88 5.28 -0.14
CA VAL A 301 -9.86 4.38 -0.67
C VAL A 301 -9.12 5.01 -1.84
N MET A 302 -7.81 5.26 -1.67
CA MET A 302 -6.96 5.73 -2.77
C MET A 302 -6.84 4.68 -3.90
N ARG A 303 -7.52 4.92 -5.04
CA ARG A 303 -7.55 3.97 -6.18
C ARG A 303 -6.44 4.19 -7.22
N ARG A 304 -5.89 5.40 -7.25
CA ARG A 304 -4.87 5.87 -8.20
C ARG A 304 -3.91 6.79 -7.48
N ARG A 305 -2.67 6.85 -7.96
CA ARG A 305 -1.67 7.78 -7.47
C ARG A 305 -2.16 9.22 -7.61
N ILE A 306 -2.01 9.99 -6.54
CA ILE A 306 -2.40 11.39 -6.46
C ILE A 306 -1.19 12.28 -6.71
N LYS A 307 -1.38 13.34 -7.49
CA LYS A 307 -0.40 14.42 -7.62
C LYS A 307 -0.90 15.57 -6.75
N PRO A 308 -0.30 15.80 -5.58
CA PRO A 308 -0.80 16.82 -4.65
C PRO A 308 -0.53 18.22 -5.19
N GLU A 309 -1.39 19.15 -4.79
CA GLU A 309 -1.11 20.58 -4.92
C GLU A 309 -0.31 21.07 -3.70
N GLN A 310 0.44 22.14 -3.88
CA GLN A 310 1.16 22.77 -2.78
C GLN A 310 0.22 23.75 -2.09
N ARG A 311 -0.14 23.47 -0.84
CA ARG A 311 -0.91 24.38 0.01
C ARG A 311 0.01 25.10 0.98
N VAL A 312 -0.19 26.41 1.11
CA VAL A 312 0.52 27.26 2.06
C VAL A 312 -0.36 27.48 3.27
N LEU A 313 0.14 27.15 4.45
CA LEU A 313 -0.56 27.33 5.72
C LEU A 313 0.22 28.37 6.55
N LYS A 314 -0.40 29.53 6.75
CA LYS A 314 0.10 30.58 7.64
C LYS A 314 -0.53 30.44 9.03
N SER A 315 -0.03 31.22 9.98
CA SER A 315 -0.67 31.38 11.30
C SER A 315 -2.16 31.72 11.16
N GLY A 316 -2.99 31.09 12.00
CA GLY A 316 -4.44 31.26 11.97
C GLY A 316 -5.14 30.61 10.78
N GLN A 317 -4.45 29.84 9.93
CA GLN A 317 -5.05 29.04 8.87
C GLN A 317 -4.97 27.55 9.18
N SER A 318 -5.90 26.77 8.62
CA SER A 318 -5.95 25.32 8.76
C SER A 318 -6.22 24.66 7.41
N LEU A 319 -5.67 23.46 7.23
CA LEU A 319 -6.01 22.57 6.13
C LEU A 319 -7.15 21.66 6.56
N LEU A 320 -8.24 21.68 5.82
CA LEU A 320 -9.40 20.82 6.01
C LEU A 320 -9.45 19.80 4.87
N LEU A 321 -9.58 18.52 5.20
CA LEU A 321 -9.62 17.42 4.25
C LEU A 321 -10.98 16.72 4.36
N GLY A 322 -11.77 16.79 3.29
CA GLY A 322 -13.11 16.21 3.20
C GLY A 322 -14.09 16.71 4.29
N GLY A 323 -13.83 17.87 4.89
CA GLY A 323 -14.60 18.35 6.05
C GLY A 323 -14.45 17.52 7.33
N LEU A 324 -13.59 16.50 7.33
CA LEU A 324 -13.51 15.48 8.40
C LEU A 324 -12.22 15.61 9.21
N ILE A 325 -11.10 15.83 8.54
CA ILE A 325 -9.77 15.92 9.16
C ILE A 325 -9.25 17.35 9.02
N ARG A 326 -8.80 17.93 10.13
CA ARG A 326 -8.22 19.27 10.15
C ARG A 326 -6.77 19.22 10.63
N ILE A 327 -5.88 19.89 9.92
CA ILE A 327 -4.47 20.05 10.29
C ILE A 327 -4.21 21.54 10.52
N THR A 328 -3.75 21.88 11.71
CA THR A 328 -3.55 23.27 12.13
C THR A 328 -2.11 23.46 12.62
N PRO A 329 -1.33 24.35 12.00
CA PRO A 329 -0.02 24.75 12.53
C PRO A 329 -0.14 25.39 13.90
N THR A 330 0.77 25.05 14.81
CA THR A 330 0.80 25.62 16.16
C THR A 330 1.87 26.71 16.33
N ASN A 331 2.82 26.81 15.39
CA ASN A 331 3.90 27.81 15.39
C ASN A 331 3.50 29.04 14.55
N PRO A 332 3.12 30.18 15.17
CA PRO A 332 2.64 31.35 14.45
C PRO A 332 3.70 32.06 13.60
N GLU A 333 4.98 31.90 13.94
CA GLU A 333 6.12 32.53 13.27
C GLU A 333 6.55 31.83 11.97
N LEU A 334 6.03 30.63 11.72
CA LEU A 334 6.42 29.79 10.60
C LEU A 334 5.32 29.69 9.54
N THR A 335 5.76 29.49 8.30
CA THR A 335 4.87 29.10 7.20
C THR A 335 5.08 27.63 6.90
N PHE A 336 3.98 26.88 6.87
CA PHE A 336 3.98 25.46 6.57
C PHE A 336 3.52 25.23 5.13
N LEU A 337 4.09 24.21 4.50
CA LEU A 337 3.65 23.71 3.21
C LEU A 337 3.06 22.32 3.41
N ALA A 338 1.86 22.10 2.87
CA ALA A 338 1.18 20.81 2.92
C ALA A 338 0.94 20.28 1.50
N TYR A 339 1.11 18.97 1.35
CA TYR A 339 0.88 18.24 0.10
C TYR A 339 0.02 17.02 0.43
N ALA A 340 -1.28 17.08 0.12
CA ALA A 340 -2.19 16.01 0.49
C ALA A 340 -2.21 14.90 -0.58
N PHE A 341 -1.75 13.71 -0.20
CA PHE A 341 -1.91 12.48 -0.95
C PHE A 341 -3.13 11.75 -0.38
N VAL A 342 -4.31 12.35 -0.54
CA VAL A 342 -5.59 11.79 -0.10
C VAL A 342 -6.63 11.91 -1.21
N PRO A 343 -7.54 10.94 -1.35
CA PRO A 343 -8.48 10.86 -2.49
C PRO A 343 -9.67 11.83 -2.44
N PHE A 344 -9.86 12.56 -1.35
CA PHE A 344 -10.95 13.51 -1.16
C PHE A 344 -10.45 14.96 -1.13
N GLY A 345 -11.38 15.91 -1.28
CA GLY A 345 -11.07 17.33 -1.43
C GLY A 345 -10.30 17.94 -0.26
N GLU A 346 -9.41 18.88 -0.58
CA GLU A 346 -8.64 19.67 0.37
C GLU A 346 -9.06 21.15 0.29
N HIS A 347 -9.12 21.83 1.44
CA HIS A 347 -9.50 23.23 1.51
C HIS A 347 -8.68 23.96 2.59
N VAL A 348 -8.13 25.13 2.25
CA VAL A 348 -7.42 25.98 3.21
C VAL A 348 -8.28 27.17 3.56
N THR A 349 -8.51 27.40 4.85
CA THR A 349 -9.31 28.52 5.35
C THR A 349 -8.81 28.97 6.72
N SER A 350 -9.41 30.02 7.30
CA SER A 350 -9.06 30.44 8.66
C SER A 350 -9.42 29.33 9.66
N THR A 351 -8.65 29.22 10.75
CA THR A 351 -8.85 28.17 11.75
C THR A 351 -10.25 28.19 12.33
N GLU A 352 -10.82 29.38 12.59
CA GLU A 352 -12.21 29.54 13.04
C GLU A 352 -13.22 28.97 12.04
N LYS A 353 -13.06 29.27 10.75
CA LYS A 353 -13.92 28.72 9.69
C LYS A 353 -13.75 27.21 9.59
N ALA A 354 -12.51 26.72 9.66
CA ALA A 354 -12.23 25.29 9.59
C ALA A 354 -12.85 24.54 10.77
N ILE A 355 -12.81 25.10 11.98
CA ILE A 355 -13.49 24.54 13.16
C ILE A 355 -14.99 24.49 12.90
N GLY A 356 -15.62 25.62 12.53
CA GLY A 356 -17.07 25.66 12.31
C GLY A 356 -17.57 24.69 11.21
N ILE A 357 -16.78 24.50 10.14
CA ILE A 357 -17.09 23.52 9.09
C ILE A 357 -16.94 22.08 9.61
N GLN A 358 -15.83 21.80 10.31
CA GLN A 358 -15.52 20.45 10.81
C GLN A 358 -16.52 20.02 11.90
N THR A 359 -16.93 20.94 12.77
CA THR A 359 -17.93 20.70 13.82
C THR A 359 -19.37 20.79 13.31
N GLN A 360 -19.57 21.07 12.02
CA GLN A 360 -20.89 21.17 11.38
C GLN A 360 -21.79 22.28 11.96
N LEU A 361 -21.22 23.26 12.65
CA LEU A 361 -21.93 24.43 13.18
C LEU A 361 -22.10 25.54 12.14
N ARG A 362 -21.50 25.39 10.96
CA ARG A 362 -21.51 26.38 9.89
C ARG A 362 -21.77 25.70 8.55
N GLU A 363 -22.78 26.18 7.83
CA GLU A 363 -22.96 25.83 6.42
C GLU A 363 -21.82 26.40 5.58
N SER A 364 -21.29 25.58 4.70
CA SER A 364 -20.19 25.97 3.82
C SER A 364 -20.39 25.38 2.44
N GLY A 365 -19.96 26.12 1.42
CA GLY A 365 -19.85 25.59 0.05
C GLY A 365 -18.65 24.65 -0.15
N VAL A 366 -18.12 24.05 0.92
CA VAL A 366 -17.03 23.08 0.86
C VAL A 366 -17.65 21.69 0.88
N ASP A 367 -17.31 20.87 -0.12
CA ASP A 367 -17.73 19.48 -0.19
C ASP A 367 -17.18 18.68 1.00
N SER A 368 -18.02 18.49 2.02
CA SER A 368 -17.73 17.62 3.16
C SER A 368 -18.16 16.19 2.83
N ILE A 369 -17.37 15.19 3.23
CA ILE A 369 -17.75 13.76 3.17
C ILE A 369 -18.29 13.26 4.52
N ALA A 370 -18.22 14.08 5.57
CA ALA A 370 -18.63 13.72 6.92
C ALA A 370 -20.15 13.49 7.00
N LYS A 371 -20.54 12.48 7.78
CA LYS A 371 -21.94 12.22 8.14
C LYS A 371 -22.42 13.27 9.15
N SER A 372 -23.69 13.68 9.09
CA SER A 372 -24.28 14.60 10.06
C SER A 372 -24.15 14.06 11.49
N GLY A 373 -23.85 14.93 12.46
CA GLY A 373 -23.60 14.57 13.86
C GLY A 373 -22.17 14.09 14.13
N THR A 374 -21.31 14.00 13.12
CA THR A 374 -19.88 13.68 13.32
C THR A 374 -19.14 14.81 14.04
N GLY A 375 -19.61 16.06 13.88
CA GLY A 375 -18.96 17.24 14.43
C GLY A 375 -18.71 17.19 15.94
N GLU A 376 -19.65 16.63 16.71
CA GLU A 376 -19.54 16.49 18.17
C GLU A 376 -18.44 15.49 18.60
N LYS A 377 -18.10 14.56 17.72
CA LYS A 377 -17.12 13.51 17.98
C LYS A 377 -15.70 13.91 17.56
N ILE A 378 -15.52 15.09 16.99
CA ILE A 378 -14.21 15.58 16.58
C ILE A 378 -13.37 15.88 17.82
N ALA A 379 -12.19 15.28 17.90
CA ALA A 379 -11.24 15.51 18.96
C ALA A 379 -9.82 15.66 18.40
N SER A 380 -8.92 16.20 19.22
CA SER A 380 -7.50 16.25 18.87
C SER A 380 -6.93 14.84 18.82
N ALA A 381 -6.31 14.49 17.69
CA ALA A 381 -5.52 13.27 17.52
C ALA A 381 -4.08 13.43 18.02
N GLY A 382 -3.76 14.62 18.56
CA GLY A 382 -2.45 14.95 19.10
C GLY A 382 -1.67 15.94 18.23
N LYS A 383 -0.53 16.36 18.79
CA LYS A 383 0.43 17.24 18.13
C LYS A 383 1.55 16.41 17.52
N PHE A 384 1.91 16.76 16.29
CA PHE A 384 2.91 16.07 15.50
C PHE A 384 4.06 17.01 15.15
N ARG A 385 5.26 16.63 15.58
CA ARG A 385 6.50 17.37 15.37
C ARG A 385 7.07 17.11 13.98
N LEU A 386 7.57 18.16 13.33
CA LEU A 386 8.39 18.08 12.13
C LEU A 386 9.84 17.82 12.52
N LYS A 387 10.22 16.56 12.67
CA LYS A 387 11.52 16.17 13.26
C LYS A 387 12.60 15.75 12.25
N TRP A 388 12.25 15.54 10.99
CA TRP A 388 13.20 15.03 9.98
C TRP A 388 13.71 16.14 9.06
N ASP A 389 15.03 16.27 8.95
CA ASP A 389 15.68 17.20 8.03
C ASP A 389 15.62 16.69 6.57
N VAL A 390 14.87 17.41 5.74
CA VAL A 390 14.73 17.16 4.29
C VAL A 390 15.39 18.25 3.44
N THR A 391 16.23 19.10 4.03
CA THR A 391 16.92 20.23 3.38
C THR A 391 17.64 19.79 2.12
N ARG A 392 18.38 18.68 2.16
CA ARG A 392 19.13 18.17 1.00
C ARG A 392 18.22 17.92 -0.22
N ARG A 393 17.00 17.44 0.02
CA ARG A 393 16.03 17.08 -1.03
C ARG A 393 15.19 18.28 -1.48
N ARG A 394 14.91 19.22 -0.58
CA ARG A 394 13.97 20.33 -0.82
C ARG A 394 14.62 21.68 -1.10
N ALA A 395 15.88 21.90 -0.75
CA ALA A 395 16.59 23.17 -1.02
C ALA A 395 16.97 23.37 -2.50
N GLY A 396 16.57 22.44 -3.40
CA GLY A 396 16.68 22.61 -4.84
C GLY A 396 18.12 22.53 -5.37
N PRO A 397 18.50 23.35 -6.38
CA PRO A 397 19.84 23.31 -6.99
C PRO A 397 20.99 23.61 -6.01
N ILE A 398 20.70 24.29 -4.90
CA ILE A 398 21.71 24.71 -3.92
C ILE A 398 22.37 23.48 -3.28
N THR A 399 21.58 22.49 -2.87
CA THR A 399 22.08 21.25 -2.26
C THR A 399 22.26 20.12 -3.27
N SER A 400 21.79 20.30 -4.51
CA SER A 400 21.94 19.31 -5.56
C SER A 400 23.41 19.15 -5.94
N PRO A 401 23.95 17.91 -5.92
CA PRO A 401 25.32 17.65 -6.39
C PRO A 401 25.55 18.03 -7.86
N ALA A 402 24.47 18.08 -8.66
CA ALA A 402 24.53 18.45 -10.07
C ALA A 402 24.54 19.97 -10.32
N ALA A 403 24.48 20.78 -9.26
CA ALA A 403 24.53 22.23 -9.35
C ALA A 403 25.57 22.78 -8.35
N VAL A 404 25.15 23.37 -7.23
CA VAL A 404 26.10 24.03 -6.30
C VAL A 404 26.67 23.03 -5.29
N GLY A 405 25.92 21.97 -4.95
CA GLY A 405 26.40 20.90 -4.07
C GLY A 405 26.71 21.35 -2.63
N LEU A 406 26.12 22.45 -2.16
CA LEU A 406 26.35 22.92 -0.79
C LEU A 406 25.81 21.90 0.21
N LYS A 407 26.65 21.58 1.20
CA LYS A 407 26.26 20.78 2.35
C LYS A 407 25.15 21.51 3.13
N PRO A 408 24.03 20.84 3.48
CA PRO A 408 22.95 21.44 4.29
C PRO A 408 23.42 22.12 5.58
N GLU A 409 24.55 21.69 6.12
CA GLU A 409 25.22 22.22 7.32
C GLU A 409 25.64 23.67 7.13
N LYS A 410 25.98 24.08 5.91
CA LYS A 410 26.41 25.45 5.57
C LYS A 410 25.25 26.41 5.31
N LEU A 411 24.02 25.92 5.21
CA LEU A 411 22.86 26.76 4.96
C LEU A 411 22.39 27.45 6.25
N PRO A 412 21.93 28.71 6.17
CA PRO A 412 21.41 29.46 7.33
C PRO A 412 20.00 29.02 7.73
N TYR A 413 19.49 27.94 7.14
CA TYR A 413 18.17 27.39 7.42
C TYR A 413 18.19 25.86 7.30
N ARG A 414 17.19 25.22 7.89
CA ARG A 414 16.84 23.81 7.69
C ARG A 414 15.40 23.72 7.19
N ILE A 415 15.10 22.69 6.41
CA ILE A 415 13.76 22.34 5.98
C ILE A 415 13.40 21.05 6.70
N LEU A 416 12.45 21.13 7.61
CA LEU A 416 11.97 20.00 8.40
C LEU A 416 10.64 19.50 7.83
N SER A 417 10.38 18.20 7.96
CA SER A 417 9.16 17.58 7.42
C SER A 417 8.75 16.34 8.20
N THR A 418 7.45 16.05 8.15
CA THR A 418 6.80 14.84 8.66
C THR A 418 5.67 14.45 7.72
N ASP A 419 5.54 13.16 7.42
CA ASP A 419 4.33 12.63 6.76
C ASP A 419 3.28 12.32 7.84
N ILE A 420 2.13 12.99 7.79
CA ILE A 420 0.95 12.70 8.60
C ILE A 420 0.12 11.64 7.89
N LEU A 421 -0.05 10.49 8.51
CA LEU A 421 -0.76 9.33 7.95
C LEU A 421 -2.23 9.36 8.38
N ILE A 422 -3.11 9.03 7.44
CA ILE A 422 -4.55 8.89 7.67
C ILE A 422 -4.92 7.45 7.33
N GLU A 423 -5.31 6.69 8.34
CA GLU A 423 -5.64 5.26 8.21
C GLU A 423 -6.69 5.04 7.12
N GLY A 424 -6.45 4.09 6.22
CA GLY A 424 -7.34 3.77 5.11
C GLY A 424 -7.25 4.71 3.90
N CYS A 425 -6.70 5.91 4.07
CA CYS A 425 -6.89 7.00 3.10
C CYS A 425 -5.62 7.38 2.35
N GLY A 426 -4.51 7.57 3.06
CA GLY A 426 -3.31 8.16 2.48
C GLY A 426 -2.47 8.90 3.50
N TRP A 427 -1.81 9.97 3.05
CA TRP A 427 -0.99 10.82 3.92
C TRP A 427 -0.95 12.27 3.46
N VAL A 428 -0.54 13.16 4.34
CA VAL A 428 -0.21 14.56 4.03
C VAL A 428 1.25 14.79 4.37
N GLU A 429 2.04 15.20 3.38
CA GLU A 429 3.43 15.60 3.62
C GLU A 429 3.42 17.06 4.11
N ILE A 430 3.85 17.28 5.35
CA ILE A 430 3.93 18.61 5.97
C ILE A 430 5.39 19.03 6.06
N VAL A 431 5.67 20.30 5.75
CA VAL A 431 7.03 20.85 5.64
C VAL A 431 7.07 22.25 6.20
N ALA A 432 8.12 22.57 6.96
CA ALA A 432 8.39 23.93 7.43
C ALA A 432 9.88 24.25 7.25
N GLN A 433 10.17 25.49 6.88
CA GLN A 433 11.54 26.01 6.87
C GLN A 433 11.80 26.75 8.18
N VAL A 434 12.88 26.39 8.86
CA VAL A 434 13.34 27.02 10.11
C VAL A 434 14.71 27.65 9.89
N ARG A 435 14.97 28.83 10.48
CA ARG A 435 16.29 29.47 10.43
C ARG A 435 17.24 28.81 11.43
N LYS A 436 18.52 28.70 11.08
CA LYS A 436 19.58 28.41 12.07
C LYS A 436 19.90 29.71 12.79
N MET A 437 19.86 29.70 14.11
CA MET A 437 20.21 30.88 14.91
C MET A 437 21.73 31.03 14.96
N GLN A 438 22.23 32.27 14.86
CA GLN A 438 23.68 32.57 14.85
C GLN A 438 24.25 33.01 16.20
N ASN A 439 23.45 33.38 17.23
CA ASN A 439 23.96 33.99 18.47
C ASN A 439 23.05 33.78 19.71
N GLY A 440 22.97 32.58 20.28
CA GLY A 440 22.59 32.34 21.69
C GLY A 440 21.17 32.75 22.20
N GLN A 441 20.40 33.53 21.45
CA GLN A 441 18.99 33.83 21.69
C GLN A 441 18.19 33.23 20.55
N GLY A 442 17.89 31.94 20.69
CA GLY A 442 17.16 31.14 19.71
C GLY A 442 17.83 29.81 19.39
N VAL A 443 17.00 28.86 18.97
CA VAL A 443 17.25 27.44 18.67
C VAL A 443 18.72 27.07 18.46
N ALA A 444 19.34 26.48 19.49
CA ALA A 444 20.66 25.88 19.39
C ALA A 444 20.56 24.60 18.55
N LEU A 445 21.16 24.64 17.35
CA LEU A 445 21.38 23.47 16.51
C LEU A 445 22.87 23.15 16.58
N GLY A 446 23.25 22.20 17.43
CA GLY A 446 24.63 21.78 17.61
C GLY A 446 25.25 21.23 16.32
N PRO A 447 26.59 21.15 16.28
CA PRO A 447 27.29 20.53 15.16
C PRO A 447 26.83 19.07 15.07
N GLY A 448 26.21 18.70 13.95
CA GLY A 448 25.82 17.32 13.69
C GLY A 448 27.04 16.41 13.87
N ASP A 449 26.99 15.55 14.88
CA ASP A 449 28.04 14.58 15.17
C ASP A 449 28.22 13.65 13.96
N ASP A 450 29.38 13.73 13.32
CA ASP A 450 29.78 12.88 12.18
C ASP A 450 29.81 11.37 12.54
N ARG A 451 29.63 11.01 13.83
CA ARG A 451 29.52 9.62 14.31
C ARG A 451 28.11 9.03 14.20
N VAL A 452 27.06 9.86 14.07
CA VAL A 452 25.69 9.39 13.80
C VAL A 452 25.50 9.35 12.29
N GLY A 453 25.58 8.14 11.73
CA GLY A 453 25.71 7.87 10.30
C GLY A 453 25.05 8.88 9.36
N SER A 454 25.85 9.40 8.43
CA SER A 454 25.53 10.30 7.31
C SER A 454 24.59 9.67 6.27
N GLY A 455 23.49 9.07 6.73
CA GLY A 455 22.42 8.57 5.90
C GLY A 455 21.55 9.71 5.35
N PRO A 456 20.79 9.50 4.26
CA PRO A 456 19.88 10.50 3.68
C PRO A 456 18.69 10.94 4.57
N TRP A 457 18.71 10.54 5.85
CA TRP A 457 17.58 10.38 6.78
C TRP A 457 18.07 10.46 8.24
N SER A 458 18.96 11.41 8.54
CA SER A 458 19.44 11.65 9.90
C SER A 458 18.31 12.28 10.72
N GLU A 459 17.94 11.63 11.82
CA GLU A 459 17.13 12.28 12.84
C GLU A 459 17.99 13.35 13.50
N VAL A 460 17.40 14.51 13.79
CA VAL A 460 18.11 15.52 14.57
C VAL A 460 18.05 15.05 16.04
N PRO A 461 19.19 14.91 16.76
CA PRO A 461 19.21 14.26 18.07
C PRO A 461 18.21 14.89 19.06
N ASP A 462 17.46 14.02 19.77
CA ASP A 462 16.41 14.40 20.73
C ASP A 462 16.93 15.23 21.94
N PHE A 463 18.24 15.27 22.16
CA PHE A 463 18.83 15.90 23.36
C PHE A 463 18.98 17.43 23.24
N GLU A 464 18.97 18.01 22.03
CA GLU A 464 19.21 19.46 21.85
C GLU A 464 17.94 20.30 21.62
N MET A 465 16.77 19.71 21.32
CA MET A 465 15.61 20.47 20.78
C MET A 465 14.23 19.93 21.18
N ARG A 466 13.97 19.59 22.45
CA ARG A 466 12.62 19.14 22.85
C ARG A 466 11.52 20.20 22.70
N ASP A 467 11.89 21.49 22.63
CA ASP A 467 10.97 22.64 22.56
C ASP A 467 11.02 23.43 21.22
N THR A 468 11.64 22.88 20.17
CA THR A 468 12.00 23.70 18.99
C THR A 468 11.67 23.13 17.62
N TYR A 469 11.03 21.96 17.57
CA TYR A 469 10.49 21.46 16.31
C TYR A 469 9.18 22.19 15.97
N PRO A 470 8.99 22.60 14.71
CA PRO A 470 7.68 23.04 14.23
C PRO A 470 6.66 21.93 14.45
N GLU A 471 5.47 22.26 14.92
CA GLU A 471 4.41 21.30 15.18
C GLU A 471 3.12 21.65 14.41
N VAL A 472 2.35 20.61 14.15
CA VAL A 472 0.97 20.72 13.69
C VAL A 472 0.08 19.89 14.61
N GLU A 473 -1.08 20.42 14.95
CA GLU A 473 -2.13 19.67 15.64
C GLU A 473 -3.12 19.12 14.61
N VAL A 474 -3.49 17.85 14.78
CA VAL A 474 -4.42 17.16 13.87
C VAL A 474 -5.70 16.83 14.63
N PHE A 475 -6.84 17.11 14.03
CA PHE A 475 -8.16 16.81 14.59
C PHE A 475 -8.88 15.84 13.66
N SER A 476 -9.42 14.77 14.23
CA SER A 476 -10.15 13.71 13.53
C SER A 476 -11.30 13.20 14.40
N PRO A 477 -12.24 12.41 13.85
CA PRO A 477 -13.24 11.73 14.65
C PRO A 477 -12.60 10.89 15.76
N GLU A 478 -13.05 11.12 16.99
CA GLU A 478 -12.56 10.51 18.23
C GLU A 478 -11.05 10.73 18.50
N GLY A 479 -10.37 11.60 17.75
CA GLY A 479 -8.92 11.78 17.83
C GLY A 479 -8.13 10.52 17.41
N ARG A 480 -8.72 9.66 16.57
CA ARG A 480 -8.12 8.37 16.15
C ARG A 480 -7.81 8.33 14.66
N GLY A 481 -7.10 7.27 14.24
CA GLY A 481 -6.81 7.00 12.84
C GLY A 481 -5.74 7.89 12.20
N ILE A 482 -4.99 8.64 13.03
CA ILE A 482 -3.88 9.49 12.60
C ILE A 482 -2.57 8.90 13.12
N GLY A 483 -1.53 8.94 12.29
CA GLY A 483 -0.18 8.62 12.71
C GLY A 483 0.85 9.50 12.02
N ALA A 484 2.12 9.25 12.27
CA ALA A 484 3.21 9.94 11.60
C ALA A 484 4.33 8.97 11.24
N ARG A 485 5.06 9.30 10.17
CA ARG A 485 6.28 8.59 9.77
C ARG A 485 7.32 9.56 9.23
N ILE A 486 8.54 9.07 9.10
CA ILE A 486 9.61 9.75 8.38
C ILE A 486 9.12 10.13 6.97
N PRO A 487 9.35 11.36 6.47
CA PRO A 487 8.76 11.81 5.22
C PRO A 487 9.30 11.05 4.02
N MET A 488 8.41 10.49 3.19
CA MET A 488 8.81 9.81 1.96
C MET A 488 9.39 10.78 0.91
N ASN A 489 9.09 12.07 1.03
CA ASN A 489 9.31 13.10 0.00
C ASN A 489 8.55 12.76 -1.30
N GLY A 490 7.29 12.32 -1.16
CA GLY A 490 6.45 11.85 -2.27
C GLY A 490 6.26 12.92 -3.36
N TRP A 491 6.21 14.19 -2.96
CA TRP A 491 6.07 15.29 -3.92
C TRP A 491 7.28 15.36 -4.87
N ALA A 492 8.49 15.27 -4.33
CA ALA A 492 9.74 15.31 -5.12
C ALA A 492 9.86 14.13 -6.09
N ILE A 493 9.28 12.97 -5.76
CA ILE A 493 9.23 11.80 -6.66
C ILE A 493 8.29 12.04 -7.84
N GLY A 494 7.18 12.75 -7.60
CA GLY A 494 6.14 13.04 -8.60
C GLY A 494 6.45 14.21 -9.51
N VAL A 495 7.17 15.21 -9.03
CA VAL A 495 7.73 16.28 -9.85
C VAL A 495 8.91 15.66 -10.60
N GLY A 496 8.62 14.98 -11.71
CA GLY A 496 9.65 14.41 -12.56
C GLY A 496 10.76 15.43 -12.75
N ARG A 497 12.03 15.03 -12.54
CA ARG A 497 13.18 15.91 -12.83
C ARG A 497 12.91 16.47 -14.22
N LYS A 498 12.63 17.77 -14.33
CA LYS A 498 12.64 18.42 -15.65
C LYS A 498 14.01 18.03 -16.18
N LYS A 499 14.06 17.21 -17.26
CA LYS A 499 15.31 17.02 -17.99
C LYS A 499 15.82 18.43 -18.14
N ALA A 500 17.01 18.72 -17.60
CA ALA A 500 17.61 20.03 -17.78
C ALA A 500 17.40 20.31 -19.26
N SER A 501 16.59 21.33 -19.58
CA SER A 501 16.46 21.69 -20.97
C SER A 501 17.90 21.91 -21.35
N ILE A 502 18.43 21.05 -22.22
CA ILE A 502 19.62 21.41 -22.97
C ILE A 502 19.10 22.65 -23.67
N LYS A 503 19.34 23.83 -23.07
CA LYS A 503 19.13 25.10 -23.70
C LYS A 503 19.97 24.92 -24.94
N ARG A 504 19.35 24.57 -26.07
CA ARG A 504 20.01 24.56 -27.36
C ARG A 504 20.67 25.92 -27.40
N GLY A 505 22.00 25.95 -27.27
CA GLY A 505 22.73 27.18 -27.19
C GLY A 505 22.25 28.04 -28.33
N ARG A 506 21.94 29.32 -28.05
CA ARG A 506 21.49 30.28 -29.08
C ARG A 506 22.37 30.04 -30.31
N PRO A 507 21.80 29.71 -31.49
CA PRO A 507 22.60 29.36 -32.65
C PRO A 507 23.61 30.49 -32.87
N ARG A 508 24.90 30.14 -32.93
CA ARG A 508 25.98 31.12 -33.14
C ARG A 508 25.61 31.93 -34.37
N ARG A 509 25.51 33.25 -34.22
CA ARG A 509 25.29 34.17 -35.35
C ARG A 509 26.35 33.86 -36.41
N SER A 510 25.93 33.68 -37.65
CA SER A 510 26.82 33.41 -38.77
C SER A 510 27.85 34.54 -38.91
N MET A 511 29.12 34.22 -38.71
CA MET A 511 30.23 35.17 -38.86
C MET A 511 30.55 35.52 -40.33
N LYS A 512 29.80 34.99 -41.31
CA LYS A 512 30.05 35.25 -42.74
C LYS A 512 29.91 36.74 -43.08
N GLY A 513 28.93 37.44 -42.49
CA GLY A 513 28.74 38.89 -42.72
C GLY A 513 29.87 39.73 -42.12
N ALA A 514 30.27 39.42 -40.88
CA ALA A 514 31.36 40.09 -40.19
C ALA A 514 32.71 39.88 -40.90
N LYS A 515 33.02 38.63 -41.31
CA LYS A 515 34.24 38.33 -42.09
C LYS A 515 34.25 38.98 -43.47
N LYS A 516 33.09 39.14 -44.13
CA LYS A 516 33.00 39.84 -45.41
C LYS A 516 33.27 41.34 -45.26
N MET A 517 32.73 41.96 -44.21
CA MET A 517 32.98 43.37 -43.88
C MET A 517 34.45 43.63 -43.51
N GLU A 518 35.05 42.73 -42.75
CA GLU A 518 36.46 42.80 -42.36
C GLU A 518 37.40 42.66 -43.57
N LYS A 519 37.08 41.74 -44.50
CA LYS A 519 37.81 41.55 -45.76
C LYS A 519 37.62 42.71 -46.75
N MET A 520 36.50 43.42 -46.69
CA MET A 520 36.32 44.66 -47.46
C MET A 520 37.13 45.81 -46.86
N ARG A 521 37.16 45.94 -45.53
CA ARG A 521 37.98 46.94 -44.85
C ARG A 521 39.48 46.74 -45.09
N SER A 522 39.96 45.50 -45.12
CA SER A 522 41.35 45.18 -45.44
C SER A 522 41.73 45.33 -46.92
N ARG A 523 40.78 45.68 -47.79
CA ARG A 523 41.02 45.96 -49.22
C ARG A 523 40.89 47.44 -49.55
N ALA A 524 40.40 48.24 -48.61
CA ALA A 524 40.14 49.67 -48.74
C ALA A 524 41.18 50.53 -48.01
N GLY A 525 42.12 49.91 -47.30
CA GLY A 525 43.40 50.47 -46.90
C GLY A 525 44.50 49.65 -47.57
#